data_AF-A0YQM0-F1
#
_entry.id   AF-A0YQM0-F1
#
_cell.length_a   1.000
_cell.length_b   1.000
_cell.length_c   1.000
_cell.angle_alpha   90.00
_cell.angle_beta   90.00
_cell.angle_gamma   90.00
#
_symmetry.space_group_name_H-M   'P 1'
#
loop_
_entity.id
_entity.type
_entity.pdbx_description
1 polymer ?
#
loop_
_entity_poly.entity_id
_entity_poly.type
_entity_poly.pdbx_seq_one_letter_code
_entity_poly.pdbx_strand_id
1 'polypeptide(L)'
;MTNTNDPDLTNQDNPNVNVPPPVSAPPHADSSVQREDIMARAEDRRNVCRILSRAHVLVSIRWSNTHLYIGIPSTVFAALAGVQAISELGQTDSNSGKIIQIILSVLVAGLAPLLTFLNPNERANNNQTASRIYEQIGDRYDAFLLRCLVERRGLTEELDELVQLNLSYSEEKKPLPLTPEWAFQQAKRGQMNAPFAKDHKSTG
;
A
#
# COMPACT_ATOMS: atom_id res chain seq x y z
N MET A 1 -85.15 43.27 -9.78
CA MET A 1 -85.99 42.85 -8.65
C MET A 1 -85.09 42.20 -7.60
N THR A 2 -84.94 42.87 -6.45
CA THR A 2 -84.62 42.40 -5.08
C THR A 2 -83.45 41.41 -4.89
N ASN A 3 -82.27 41.81 -4.38
CA ASN A 3 -81.90 42.05 -2.95
C ASN A 3 -82.06 40.75 -2.09
N THR A 4 -81.11 40.25 -1.28
CA THR A 4 -80.52 40.90 -0.07
C THR A 4 -79.47 39.98 0.60
N ASN A 5 -78.52 40.61 1.33
CA ASN A 5 -77.80 40.18 2.55
C ASN A 5 -76.35 39.65 2.46
N ASP A 6 -75.42 40.58 2.73
CA ASP A 6 -74.19 40.42 3.54
C ASP A 6 -74.54 40.07 5.02
N PRO A 7 -73.64 39.49 5.87
CA PRO A 7 -72.45 40.21 6.32
C PRO A 7 -71.16 39.43 6.64
N ASP A 8 -70.12 40.25 6.72
CA ASP A 8 -68.78 40.14 7.28
C ASP A 8 -68.68 39.49 8.69
N LEU A 9 -67.47 38.96 8.96
CA LEU A 9 -66.68 39.00 10.19
C LEU A 9 -66.14 37.67 10.78
N THR A 10 -64.82 37.73 11.01
CA THR A 10 -64.01 37.16 12.11
C THR A 10 -63.32 35.80 11.89
N ASN A 11 -61.98 35.79 11.75
CA ASN A 11 -60.96 35.68 12.82
C ASN A 11 -60.57 34.19 12.98
N GLN A 12 -59.35 33.74 12.67
CA GLN A 12 -58.20 33.91 13.55
C GLN A 12 -56.85 33.69 12.86
N ASP A 13 -55.99 34.67 13.11
CA ASP A 13 -54.54 34.61 13.26
C ASP A 13 -54.10 33.33 14.01
N ASN A 14 -53.29 32.49 13.37
CA ASN A 14 -52.55 31.42 14.06
C ASN A 14 -51.05 31.72 13.93
N PRO A 15 -50.41 32.32 14.95
CA PRO A 15 -49.00 32.71 14.90
C PRO A 15 -48.02 31.56 15.19
N ASN A 16 -48.41 30.28 15.05
CA ASN A 16 -47.58 29.17 15.54
C ASN A 16 -47.33 28.04 14.54
N VAL A 17 -47.00 28.36 13.29
CA VAL A 17 -46.22 27.45 12.45
C VAL A 17 -44.75 27.81 12.65
N ASN A 18 -44.12 27.14 13.61
CA ASN A 18 -42.67 27.14 13.79
C ASN A 18 -42.02 26.48 12.56
N VAL A 19 -41.85 27.26 11.49
CA VAL A 19 -40.94 26.90 10.40
C VAL A 19 -39.54 26.99 11.00
N PRO A 20 -38.79 25.88 11.12
CA PRO A 20 -37.41 25.96 11.57
C PRO A 20 -36.68 26.92 10.63
N PRO A 21 -35.87 27.86 11.15
CA PRO A 21 -35.08 28.73 10.29
C PRO A 21 -34.26 27.86 9.32
N PRO A 22 -34.02 28.33 8.08
CA PRO A 22 -33.10 27.64 7.19
C PRO A 22 -31.82 27.40 7.98
N VAL A 23 -31.46 26.12 8.15
CA VAL A 23 -30.20 25.71 8.79
C VAL A 23 -29.14 26.57 8.15
N SER A 24 -28.63 27.51 8.94
CA SER A 24 -27.62 28.45 8.47
C SER A 24 -26.50 27.59 7.93
N ALA A 25 -26.20 27.75 6.65
CA ALA A 25 -25.06 27.08 6.03
C ALA A 25 -23.85 27.22 6.96
N PRO A 26 -23.07 26.15 7.17
CA PRO A 26 -21.94 26.22 8.08
C PRO A 26 -21.11 27.45 7.74
N PRO A 27 -20.71 28.25 8.74
CA PRO A 27 -20.08 29.54 8.56
C PRO A 27 -18.92 29.34 7.60
N HIS A 28 -18.92 30.08 6.48
CA HIS A 28 -17.98 29.95 5.36
C HIS A 28 -16.61 29.51 5.86
N ALA A 29 -16.35 28.20 5.82
CA ALA A 29 -15.03 27.69 6.11
C ALA A 29 -14.12 28.33 5.06
N ASP A 30 -13.15 29.09 5.54
CA ASP A 30 -12.23 29.85 4.71
C ASP A 30 -11.73 28.93 3.58
N SER A 31 -11.92 29.36 2.33
CA SER A 31 -11.58 28.54 1.17
C SER A 31 -10.09 28.20 1.12
N SER A 32 -9.25 28.99 1.81
CA SER A 32 -7.84 28.66 2.06
C SER A 32 -7.68 27.43 2.95
N VAL A 33 -8.36 27.38 4.10
CA VAL A 33 -8.33 26.25 5.04
C VAL A 33 -8.85 24.96 4.38
N GLN A 34 -9.90 25.07 3.56
CA GLN A 34 -10.42 23.91 2.82
C GLN A 34 -9.43 23.39 1.79
N ARG A 35 -8.72 24.28 1.09
CA ARG A 35 -7.67 23.90 0.14
C ARG A 35 -6.50 23.24 0.85
N GLU A 36 -6.07 23.78 1.99
CA GLU A 36 -5.02 23.19 2.82
C GLU A 36 -5.38 21.76 3.26
N ASP A 37 -6.62 21.51 3.68
CA ASP A 37 -7.07 20.15 4.06
C ASP A 37 -7.04 19.18 2.86
N ILE A 38 -7.46 19.62 1.66
CA ILE A 38 -7.38 18.82 0.43
C ILE A 38 -5.93 18.45 0.11
N MET A 39 -5.02 19.43 0.17
CA MET A 39 -3.60 19.22 -0.09
C MET A 39 -2.96 18.31 0.97
N ALA A 40 -3.29 18.51 2.25
CA ALA A 40 -2.79 17.68 3.34
C ALA A 40 -3.24 16.22 3.21
N ARG A 41 -4.49 15.96 2.80
CA ARG A 41 -4.99 14.61 2.51
C ARG A 41 -4.27 13.95 1.35
N ALA A 42 -3.99 14.70 0.28
CA ALA A 42 -3.22 14.22 -0.85
C ALA A 42 -1.78 13.89 -0.44
N GLU A 43 -1.16 14.72 0.39
CA GLU A 43 0.20 14.51 0.90
C GLU A 43 0.30 13.28 1.81
N ASP A 44 -0.65 13.09 2.74
CA ASP A 44 -0.69 11.89 3.58
C ASP A 44 -0.78 10.62 2.72
N ARG A 45 -1.66 10.63 1.71
CA ARG A 45 -1.82 9.49 0.81
C ARG A 45 -0.57 9.23 -0.02
N ARG A 46 0.07 10.27 -0.55
CA ARG A 46 1.36 10.17 -1.24
C ARG A 46 2.43 9.54 -0.36
N ASN A 47 2.52 9.98 0.90
CA ASN A 47 3.50 9.45 1.85
C ASN A 47 3.27 7.96 2.11
N VAL A 48 2.02 7.54 2.33
CA VAL A 48 1.64 6.13 2.45
C VAL A 48 2.05 5.32 1.21
N CYS A 49 1.79 5.82 0.00
CA CYS A 49 2.18 5.14 -1.24
C CYS A 49 3.71 4.93 -1.33
N ARG A 50 4.50 5.93 -0.95
CA ARG A 50 5.97 5.82 -0.94
C ARG A 50 6.49 4.84 0.10
N ILE A 51 5.85 4.75 1.28
CA ILE A 51 6.20 3.74 2.29
C ILE A 51 5.90 2.34 1.74
N LEU A 52 4.71 2.14 1.16
CA LEU A 52 4.29 0.86 0.59
C LEU A 52 5.20 0.43 -0.56
N SER A 53 5.55 1.34 -1.47
CA SER A 53 6.49 1.06 -2.55
C SER A 53 7.82 0.52 -2.00
N ARG A 54 8.44 1.22 -1.05
CA ARG A 54 9.69 0.79 -0.42
C ARG A 54 9.56 -0.54 0.33
N ALA A 55 8.44 -0.76 1.01
CA ALA A 55 8.18 -2.02 1.69
C ALA A 55 8.13 -3.20 0.71
N HIS A 56 7.49 -3.02 -0.44
CA HIS A 56 7.45 -4.04 -1.50
C HIS A 56 8.83 -4.27 -2.15
N VAL A 57 9.66 -3.24 -2.32
CA VAL A 57 11.06 -3.42 -2.76
C VAL A 57 11.82 -4.30 -1.78
N LEU A 58 11.71 -4.03 -0.48
CA LEU A 58 12.41 -4.78 0.56
C LEU A 58 11.97 -6.25 0.60
N VAL A 59 10.68 -6.52 0.43
CA VAL A 59 10.14 -7.88 0.30
C VAL A 59 10.66 -8.55 -0.97
N SER A 60 10.69 -7.83 -2.10
CA SER A 60 11.22 -8.33 -3.36
C SER A 60 12.69 -8.74 -3.24
N ILE A 61 13.54 -7.90 -2.65
CA ILE A 61 14.96 -8.21 -2.39
C ILE A 61 15.09 -9.47 -1.54
N ARG A 62 14.27 -9.61 -0.49
CA ARG A 62 14.31 -10.80 0.37
C ARG A 62 14.00 -12.07 -0.42
N TRP A 63 12.92 -12.06 -1.20
CA TRP A 63 12.54 -13.21 -2.04
C TRP A 63 13.53 -13.47 -3.16
N SER A 64 14.09 -12.42 -3.75
CA SER A 64 15.15 -12.51 -4.75
C SER A 64 16.37 -13.20 -4.16
N ASN A 65 16.72 -13.00 -2.88
CA ASN A 65 17.87 -13.69 -2.27
C ASN A 65 17.55 -15.12 -1.81
N THR A 66 16.29 -15.52 -1.68
CA THR A 66 15.90 -16.85 -1.17
C THR A 66 16.44 -18.00 -2.01
N HIS A 67 16.51 -17.85 -3.34
CA HIS A 67 17.07 -18.91 -4.20
C HIS A 67 18.57 -19.16 -3.93
N LEU A 68 19.33 -18.14 -3.49
CA LEU A 68 20.74 -18.27 -3.13
C LEU A 68 20.89 -19.04 -1.81
N TYR A 69 20.05 -18.72 -0.82
CA TYR A 69 20.06 -19.37 0.49
C TYR A 69 19.65 -20.85 0.43
N ILE A 70 18.80 -21.24 -0.51
CA ILE A 70 18.37 -22.64 -0.67
C ILE A 70 19.27 -23.37 -1.69
N GLY A 71 19.65 -22.69 -2.77
CA GLY A 71 20.42 -23.26 -3.87
C GLY A 71 21.84 -23.63 -3.48
N ILE A 72 22.56 -22.77 -2.75
CA ILE A 72 23.96 -23.04 -2.36
C ILE A 72 24.05 -24.25 -1.42
N PRO A 73 23.27 -24.34 -0.31
CA PRO A 73 23.32 -25.55 0.52
C PRO A 73 22.92 -26.79 -0.26
N SER A 74 21.89 -26.70 -1.12
CA SER A 74 21.44 -27.81 -1.96
C SER A 74 22.56 -28.35 -2.86
N THR A 75 23.29 -27.47 -3.55
CA THR A 75 24.39 -27.88 -4.43
C THR A 75 25.57 -28.44 -3.67
N VAL A 76 25.91 -27.87 -2.49
CA VAL A 76 26.96 -28.42 -1.61
C VAL A 76 26.58 -29.82 -1.14
N PHE A 77 25.34 -30.01 -0.69
CA PHE A 77 24.84 -31.32 -0.27
C PHE A 77 24.83 -32.32 -1.44
N ALA A 78 24.33 -31.94 -2.61
CA ALA A 78 24.33 -32.80 -3.79
C ALA A 78 25.75 -33.19 -4.23
N ALA A 79 26.72 -32.27 -4.17
CA ALA A 79 28.12 -32.55 -4.48
C ALA A 79 28.74 -33.55 -3.49
N LEU A 80 28.51 -33.36 -2.19
CA LEU A 80 28.95 -34.32 -1.15
C LEU A 80 28.29 -35.69 -1.36
N ALA A 81 27.02 -35.72 -1.77
CA ALA A 81 26.29 -36.95 -2.10
C ALA A 81 26.94 -37.71 -3.24
N GLY A 82 27.23 -36.98 -4.34
CA GLY A 82 27.83 -37.56 -5.53
C GLY A 82 29.21 -38.12 -5.23
N VAL A 83 30.06 -37.38 -4.52
CA VAL A 83 31.39 -37.84 -4.12
C VAL A 83 31.32 -39.09 -3.23
N GLN A 84 30.40 -39.10 -2.25
CA GLN A 84 30.21 -40.24 -1.37
C GLN A 84 29.68 -41.47 -2.11
N ALA A 85 28.71 -41.30 -3.02
CA ALA A 85 28.17 -42.38 -3.83
C ALA A 85 29.23 -43.01 -4.77
N ILE A 86 30.11 -42.19 -5.36
CA ILE A 86 31.24 -42.68 -6.16
C ILE A 86 32.24 -43.44 -5.28
N SER A 87 32.53 -42.93 -4.08
CA SER A 87 33.45 -43.57 -3.13
C SER A 87 32.94 -44.92 -2.63
N GLU A 88 31.64 -45.08 -2.40
CA GLU A 88 31.05 -46.36 -1.95
C GLU A 88 31.03 -47.43 -3.07
N LEU A 89 31.02 -47.01 -4.34
CA LEU A 89 31.12 -47.91 -5.49
C LEU A 89 32.51 -48.57 -5.63
N GLY A 90 33.52 -48.04 -4.93
CA GLY A 90 34.94 -48.39 -5.06
C GLY A 90 35.53 -49.32 -3.99
N GLN A 91 34.72 -49.92 -3.11
CA GLN A 91 35.06 -50.65 -1.87
C GLN A 91 34.98 -49.77 -0.62
N THR A 92 34.09 -50.13 0.32
CA THR A 92 34.33 -50.29 1.78
C THR A 92 32.96 -50.40 2.49
N ASP A 93 32.73 -51.52 3.16
CA ASP A 93 31.59 -51.78 4.07
C ASP A 93 31.64 -50.85 5.31
N SER A 94 31.38 -49.55 5.13
CA SER A 94 31.30 -48.59 6.23
C SER A 94 29.84 -48.28 6.56
N ASN A 95 29.37 -48.80 7.70
CA ASN A 95 28.01 -48.55 8.22
C ASN A 95 27.69 -47.07 8.45
N SER A 96 28.70 -46.19 8.52
CA SER A 96 28.53 -44.75 8.67
C SER A 96 28.10 -44.02 7.39
N GLY A 97 28.38 -44.56 6.19
CA GLY A 97 28.00 -43.96 4.90
C GLY A 97 26.49 -43.98 4.63
N LYS A 98 25.81 -45.05 5.04
CA LYS A 98 24.35 -45.24 4.87
C LYS A 98 23.51 -44.15 5.54
N ILE A 99 23.91 -43.67 6.72
CA ILE A 99 23.18 -42.61 7.45
C ILE A 99 23.27 -41.28 6.69
N ILE A 100 24.45 -40.97 6.15
CA ILE A 100 24.69 -39.74 5.38
C ILE A 100 23.84 -39.76 4.11
N GLN A 101 23.79 -40.89 3.39
CA GLN A 101 22.96 -41.04 2.19
C GLN A 101 21.45 -40.86 2.45
N ILE A 102 20.93 -41.38 3.56
CA ILE A 102 19.52 -41.21 3.94
C ILE A 102 19.21 -39.75 4.22
N ILE A 103 20.05 -39.06 5.00
CA ILE A 103 19.87 -37.62 5.29
C ILE A 103 19.90 -36.81 3.99
N LEU A 104 20.75 -37.21 3.06
CA LEU A 104 20.96 -36.49 1.81
C LEU A 104 19.85 -36.71 0.79
N SER A 105 19.30 -37.93 0.70
CA SER A 105 18.13 -38.20 -0.14
C SER A 105 16.89 -37.48 0.39
N VAL A 106 16.71 -37.42 1.72
CA VAL A 106 15.62 -36.67 2.36
C VAL A 106 15.77 -35.16 2.14
N LEU A 107 16.98 -34.62 2.22
CA LEU A 107 17.26 -33.22 1.90
C LEU A 107 16.95 -32.92 0.42
N VAL A 108 17.48 -33.69 -0.52
CA VAL A 108 17.24 -33.48 -1.96
C VAL A 108 15.75 -33.62 -2.29
N ALA A 109 15.07 -34.62 -1.74
CA ALA A 109 13.63 -34.84 -1.90
C ALA A 109 12.78 -33.74 -1.26
N GLY A 110 13.27 -33.07 -0.21
CA GLY A 110 12.59 -31.97 0.46
C GLY A 110 12.81 -30.59 -0.19
N LEU A 111 14.02 -30.32 -0.69
CA LEU A 111 14.38 -29.01 -1.26
C LEU A 111 13.76 -28.76 -2.64
N ALA A 112 13.63 -29.78 -3.48
CA ALA A 112 13.07 -29.63 -4.83
C ALA A 112 11.58 -29.22 -4.80
N PRO A 113 10.69 -29.85 -4.00
CA PRO A 113 9.33 -29.35 -3.80
C PRO A 113 9.30 -27.96 -3.16
N LEU A 114 10.20 -27.67 -2.22
CA LEU A 114 10.23 -26.37 -1.52
C LEU A 114 10.48 -25.21 -2.49
N LEU A 115 11.38 -25.37 -3.46
CA LEU A 115 11.64 -24.38 -4.50
C LEU A 115 10.45 -24.20 -5.45
N THR A 116 9.77 -25.29 -5.80
CA THR A 116 8.58 -25.26 -6.67
C THR A 116 7.37 -24.61 -5.97
N PHE A 117 7.15 -24.91 -4.68
CA PHE A 117 6.02 -24.35 -3.93
C PHE A 117 6.27 -22.91 -3.47
N LEU A 118 7.51 -22.51 -3.15
CA LEU A 118 7.79 -21.12 -2.74
C LEU A 118 7.87 -20.15 -3.93
N ASN A 119 8.18 -20.64 -5.14
CA ASN A 119 8.47 -19.85 -6.34
C ASN A 119 9.03 -18.45 -6.03
N PRO A 120 10.25 -18.37 -5.46
CA PRO A 120 10.78 -17.13 -4.91
C PRO A 120 10.92 -16.03 -5.97
N ASN A 121 11.15 -16.41 -7.23
CA ASN A 121 11.28 -15.47 -8.34
C ASN A 121 9.93 -14.80 -8.67
N GLU A 122 8.84 -15.59 -8.74
CA GLU A 122 7.50 -15.06 -8.95
C GLU A 122 7.09 -14.14 -7.79
N ARG A 123 7.34 -14.54 -6.53
CA ARG A 123 7.07 -13.68 -5.38
C ARG A 123 7.86 -12.38 -5.40
N ALA A 124 9.14 -12.43 -5.80
CA ALA A 124 9.97 -11.25 -5.94
C ALA A 124 9.44 -10.31 -7.03
N ASN A 125 9.08 -10.85 -8.19
CA ASN A 125 8.54 -10.09 -9.32
C ASN A 125 7.17 -9.47 -9.01
N ASN A 126 6.28 -10.21 -8.33
CA ASN A 126 4.98 -9.71 -7.92
C ASN A 126 5.10 -8.52 -6.95
N ASN A 127 6.03 -8.61 -5.99
CA ASN A 127 6.31 -7.49 -5.09
C ASN A 127 7.00 -6.33 -5.81
N GLN A 128 7.91 -6.58 -6.75
CA GLN A 128 8.54 -5.52 -7.54
C GLN A 128 7.51 -4.77 -8.39
N THR A 129 6.57 -5.49 -9.00
CA THR A 129 5.47 -4.91 -9.78
C THR A 129 4.57 -4.06 -8.89
N ALA A 130 4.21 -4.56 -7.70
CA ALA A 130 3.45 -3.79 -6.72
C ALA A 130 4.16 -2.51 -6.28
N SER A 131 5.48 -2.55 -6.08
CA SER A 131 6.27 -1.36 -5.77
C SER A 131 6.18 -0.29 -6.87
N ARG A 132 6.33 -0.68 -8.13
CA ARG A 132 6.22 0.25 -9.28
C ARG A 132 4.84 0.88 -9.38
N ILE A 133 3.78 0.11 -9.12
CA ILE A 133 2.41 0.64 -9.11
C ILE A 133 2.25 1.69 -8.01
N TYR A 134 2.70 1.41 -6.78
CA TYR A 134 2.64 2.40 -5.69
C TYR A 134 3.51 3.64 -5.94
N GLU A 135 4.64 3.49 -6.62
CA GLU A 135 5.48 4.61 -7.04
C GLU A 135 4.74 5.49 -8.06
N GLN A 136 4.19 4.89 -9.10
CA GLN A 136 3.39 5.59 -10.12
C GLN A 136 2.19 6.33 -9.52
N ILE A 137 1.48 5.69 -8.57
CA ILE A 137 0.38 6.34 -7.84
C ILE A 137 0.90 7.54 -7.04
N GLY A 138 2.04 7.38 -6.35
CA GLY A 138 2.68 8.47 -5.61
C GLY A 138 3.02 9.66 -6.50
N ASP A 139 3.55 9.40 -7.70
CA ASP A 139 3.88 10.43 -8.70
C ASP A 139 2.64 11.17 -9.21
N ARG A 140 1.47 10.51 -9.29
CA ARG A 140 0.20 11.19 -9.62
C ARG A 140 -0.24 12.14 -8.52
N TYR A 141 -0.06 11.76 -7.25
CA TYR A 141 -0.31 12.67 -6.13
C TYR A 141 0.70 13.82 -6.09
N ASP A 142 1.97 13.60 -6.45
CA ASP A 142 2.93 14.67 -6.67
C ASP A 142 2.44 15.65 -7.74
N ALA A 143 2.03 15.15 -8.90
CA ALA A 143 1.51 15.98 -9.98
C ALA A 143 0.29 16.80 -9.54
N PHE A 144 -0.63 16.20 -8.78
CA PHE A 144 -1.78 16.90 -8.20
C PHE A 144 -1.35 18.04 -7.26
N LEU A 145 -0.45 17.75 -6.31
CA LEU A 145 0.05 18.76 -5.36
C LEU A 145 0.76 19.91 -6.08
N LEU A 146 1.60 19.60 -7.08
CA LEU A 146 2.26 20.62 -7.90
C LEU A 146 1.24 21.49 -8.64
N ARG A 147 0.18 20.90 -9.21
CA ARG A 147 -0.88 21.66 -9.88
C ARG A 147 -1.63 22.56 -8.90
N CYS A 148 -1.95 22.09 -7.70
CA CYS A 148 -2.58 22.94 -6.66
C CYS A 148 -1.70 24.11 -6.21
N LEU A 149 -0.38 23.96 -6.25
CA LEU A 149 0.57 25.02 -5.90
C LEU A 149 0.76 26.05 -7.03
N VAL A 150 0.75 25.61 -8.29
CA VAL A 150 1.06 26.45 -9.46
C VAL A 150 -0.19 27.08 -10.08
N GLU A 151 -1.29 26.34 -10.16
CA GLU A 151 -2.50 26.75 -10.86
C GLU A 151 -3.58 27.19 -9.87
N ARG A 152 -4.14 28.38 -10.08
CA ARG A 152 -5.25 28.89 -9.25
C ARG A 152 -6.57 28.31 -9.74
N ARG A 153 -6.84 27.05 -9.39
CA ARG A 153 -8.05 26.31 -9.76
C ARG A 153 -9.20 26.55 -8.79
N GLY A 154 -10.41 26.12 -9.13
CA GLY A 154 -11.55 26.16 -8.20
C GLY A 154 -11.43 25.08 -7.13
N LEU A 155 -11.83 25.37 -5.90
CA LEU A 155 -11.78 24.39 -4.79
C LEU A 155 -12.55 23.10 -5.11
N THR A 156 -13.71 23.23 -5.76
CA THR A 156 -14.54 22.09 -6.16
C THR A 156 -13.87 21.21 -7.19
N GLU A 157 -13.08 21.80 -8.09
CA GLU A 157 -12.32 21.09 -9.12
C GLU A 157 -11.15 20.31 -8.50
N GLU A 158 -10.42 20.92 -7.57
CA GLU A 158 -9.34 20.25 -6.82
C GLU A 158 -9.87 19.08 -5.99
N LEU A 159 -11.04 19.25 -5.36
CA LEU A 159 -11.68 18.18 -4.60
C LEU A 159 -12.11 17.02 -5.51
N ASP A 160 -12.70 17.31 -6.66
CA ASP A 160 -13.14 16.29 -7.62
C ASP A 160 -11.94 15.48 -8.17
N GLU A 161 -10.85 16.17 -8.53
CA GLU A 161 -9.60 15.50 -8.97
C GLU A 161 -9.04 14.60 -7.86
N LEU A 162 -9.03 15.06 -6.59
CA LEU A 162 -8.58 14.23 -5.46
C LEU A 162 -9.49 13.01 -5.23
N VAL A 163 -10.81 13.17 -5.35
CA VAL A 163 -11.76 12.06 -5.25
C VAL A 163 -11.50 11.04 -6.35
N GLN A 164 -11.31 11.50 -7.60
CA GLN A 164 -10.99 10.63 -8.73
C GLN A 164 -9.68 9.86 -8.51
N LEU A 165 -8.63 10.54 -8.02
CA LEU A 165 -7.36 9.88 -7.66
C LEU A 165 -7.54 8.81 -6.58
N ASN A 166 -8.36 9.07 -5.56
CA ASN A 166 -8.65 8.10 -4.50
C ASN A 166 -9.47 6.90 -5.00
N LEU A 167 -10.35 7.09 -5.97
CA LEU A 167 -11.07 6.01 -6.64
C LEU A 167 -10.10 5.14 -7.44
N SER A 168 -9.25 5.76 -8.28
CA SER A 168 -8.20 5.04 -9.02
C SER A 168 -7.25 4.27 -8.10
N TYR A 169 -6.82 4.88 -6.98
CA TYR A 169 -6.03 4.21 -5.95
C TYR A 169 -6.71 2.94 -5.42
N SER A 170 -8.01 3.02 -5.13
CA SER A 170 -8.75 1.90 -4.56
C SER A 170 -8.89 0.75 -5.55
N GLU A 171 -9.08 1.05 -6.84
CA GLU A 171 -9.12 0.03 -7.90
C GLU A 171 -7.75 -0.60 -8.16
N GLU A 172 -6.69 0.22 -8.29
CA GLU A 172 -5.33 -0.25 -8.56
C GLU A 172 -4.75 -1.06 -7.40
N LYS A 173 -5.23 -0.82 -6.17
CA LYS A 173 -4.80 -1.58 -4.98
C LYS A 173 -5.38 -2.99 -4.92
N LYS A 174 -6.59 -3.24 -5.45
CA LYS A 174 -7.27 -4.55 -5.35
C LYS A 174 -6.42 -5.76 -5.76
N PRO A 175 -5.69 -5.74 -6.90
CA PRO A 175 -4.89 -6.88 -7.33
C PRO A 175 -3.53 -6.99 -6.63
N LEU A 176 -3.15 -6.04 -5.77
CA LEU A 176 -1.80 -5.99 -5.21
C LEU A 176 -1.62 -6.98 -4.05
N PRO A 177 -0.43 -7.60 -3.94
CA PRO A 177 -0.10 -8.49 -2.83
C PRO A 177 -0.12 -7.73 -1.49
N LEU A 178 -0.49 -8.44 -0.43
CA LEU A 178 -0.49 -7.87 0.91
C LEU A 178 0.94 -7.57 1.38
N THR A 179 1.16 -6.35 1.88
CA THR A 179 2.46 -5.95 2.44
C THR A 179 2.60 -6.53 3.85
N PRO A 180 3.70 -7.24 4.17
CA PRO A 180 3.93 -7.73 5.52
C PRO A 180 4.32 -6.58 6.46
N GLU A 181 3.86 -6.66 7.71
CA GLU A 181 3.99 -5.58 8.72
C GLU A 181 5.46 -5.18 8.98
N TRP A 182 6.37 -6.17 9.06
CA TRP A 182 7.79 -5.90 9.29
C TRP A 182 8.40 -5.03 8.18
N ALA A 183 7.98 -5.22 6.92
CA ALA A 183 8.50 -4.47 5.79
C ALA A 183 7.95 -3.04 5.78
N PHE A 184 6.67 -2.89 6.13
CA PHE A 184 6.04 -1.58 6.29
C PHE A 184 6.72 -0.77 7.39
N GLN A 185 6.92 -1.34 8.57
CA GLN A 185 7.60 -0.67 9.68
C GLN A 185 9.03 -0.31 9.34
N GLN A 186 9.77 -1.19 8.65
CA GLN A 186 11.14 -0.90 8.22
C GLN A 186 11.19 0.23 7.20
N ALA A 187 10.28 0.26 6.22
CA ALA A 187 10.19 1.34 5.24
C ALA A 187 9.82 2.69 5.90
N LYS A 188 8.88 2.68 6.85
CA LYS A 188 8.50 3.86 7.64
C LYS A 188 9.68 4.42 8.43
N ARG A 189 10.44 3.56 9.12
CA ARG A 189 11.67 3.95 9.81
C ARG A 189 12.72 4.53 8.86
N GLY A 190 12.87 3.94 7.68
CA GLY A 190 13.77 4.44 6.64
C GLY A 190 13.41 5.83 6.11
N GLN A 191 12.11 6.16 6.00
CA GLN A 191 11.67 7.51 5.65
C GLN A 191 11.98 8.54 6.74
N MET A 192 11.72 8.22 8.01
CA MET A 192 12.00 9.14 9.14
C MET A 192 13.49 9.42 9.31
N ASN A 193 14.36 8.48 8.95
CA ASN A 193 15.81 8.61 9.07
C ASN A 193 16.46 9.24 7.83
N ALA A 194 15.70 9.55 6.77
CA ALA A 194 16.23 10.21 5.58
C ALA A 194 16.72 11.64 5.92
N PRO A 195 17.83 12.11 5.35
CA PRO A 195 18.43 13.42 5.69
C PRO A 195 17.43 14.58 5.62
N PHE A 196 16.55 14.57 4.61
CA PHE A 196 15.53 15.59 4.38
C PHE A 196 14.42 15.66 5.44
N ALA A 197 14.24 14.64 6.28
CA ALA A 197 13.24 14.64 7.34
C ALA A 197 13.72 15.40 8.60
N LYS A 198 15.02 15.70 8.71
CA LYS A 198 15.62 16.34 9.90
C LYS A 198 15.52 17.87 9.88
N ASP A 199 15.34 18.47 8.70
CA ASP A 199 15.45 19.93 8.53
C ASP A 199 14.17 20.70 8.89
N HIS A 200 13.03 20.03 9.11
CA HIS A 200 11.77 20.70 9.50
C HIS A 200 11.54 20.81 11.02
N LYS A 201 12.46 20.31 11.85
CA LYS A 201 12.31 20.34 13.32
C LYS A 201 13.30 21.24 14.06
N SER A 202 14.06 22.08 13.37
CA SER A 202 15.11 22.88 14.01
C SER A 202 15.13 24.34 13.56
N THR A 203 14.02 25.05 13.72
CA THR A 203 14.03 26.51 13.89
C THR A 203 12.77 26.91 14.65
N GLY A 204 12.87 26.87 15.97
CA GLY A 204 11.99 27.54 16.93
C GLY A 204 12.87 28.30 17.91
#